data_AF-A0A1X1EN47-F1
#
_entry.id   AF-A0A1X1EN47-F1
#
_cell.length_a   1.000
_cell.length_b   1.000
_cell.length_c   1.000
_cell.angle_alpha   90.00
_cell.angle_beta   90.00
_cell.angle_gamma   90.00
#
_symmetry.space_group_name_H-M   'P 1'
#
loop_
_entity.id
_entity.type
_entity.pdbx_description
1 polymer ?
#
loop_
_entity_poly.entity_id
_entity_poly.type
_entity_poly.pdbx_seq_one_letter_code
_entity_poly.pdbx_strand_id
1 'polypeptide(L)' 'MYMLGKKDAEIMLLELLKRTLKNQTDIDELMDLAKANDNSIPMKGIRHKYDSMEKDTLTEKDRDDLDTLMHFYGP' A
#
# COMPACT_ATOMS: atom_id res chain seq x y z
N MET A 1 -5.02 20.49 7.56
CA MET A 1 -5.44 19.15 7.12
C MET A 1 -4.41 18.69 6.11
N TYR A 2 -3.48 17.83 6.52
CA TYR A 2 -2.48 17.28 5.59
C TYR A 2 -3.23 16.40 4.58
N MET A 3 -3.16 16.73 3.29
CA MET A 3 -3.62 15.82 2.23
C MET A 3 -2.40 15.02 1.78
N LEU A 4 -2.47 13.69 1.85
CA LEU A 4 -1.47 12.83 1.24
C LEU A 4 -1.78 12.74 -0.26
N GLY A 5 -0.94 13.35 -1.10
CA GLY A 5 -1.14 13.32 -2.56
C GLY A 5 -0.97 11.91 -3.13
N LYS A 6 -1.65 11.60 -4.25
CA LYS A 6 -1.64 10.25 -4.85
C LYS A 6 -0.23 9.74 -5.12
N LYS A 7 0.64 10.58 -5.69
CA LYS A 7 2.03 10.20 -5.97
C LYS A 7 2.82 9.88 -4.70
N ASP A 8 2.63 10.67 -3.65
CA ASP A 8 3.30 10.43 -2.36
C ASP A 8 2.77 9.15 -1.71
N ALA A 9 1.47 8.88 -1.84
CA ALA A 9 0.86 7.64 -1.38
C ALA A 9 1.33 6.41 -2.18
N GLU A 10 1.48 6.52 -3.50
CA GLU A 10 2.04 5.45 -4.34
C GLU A 10 3.50 5.13 -3.96
N ILE A 11 4.30 6.16 -3.67
CA ILE A 11 5.69 5.99 -3.22
C ILE A 11 5.71 5.32 -1.84
N MET A 12 4.91 5.83 -0.90
CA MET A 12 4.79 5.25 0.45
C MET A 12 4.34 3.79 0.39
N LEU A 13 3.34 3.47 -0.44
CA LEU A 13 2.89 2.11 -0.67
C LEU A 13 4.02 1.24 -1.22
N LEU A 14 4.72 1.68 -2.27
CA LEU A 14 5.83 0.93 -2.86
C LEU A 14 6.93 0.62 -1.84
N GLU A 15 7.31 1.60 -1.01
CA GLU A 15 8.32 1.40 0.03
C GLU A 15 7.86 0.40 1.09
N LEU A 16 6.62 0.53 1.56
CA LEU A 16 6.00 -0.42 2.49
C LEU A 16 6.00 -1.84 1.92
N LEU A 17 5.59 -2.01 0.65
CA LEU A 17 5.53 -3.31 0.01
C LEU A 17 6.92 -3.94 -0.13
N LYS A 18 7.93 -3.15 -0.53
CA LYS A 18 9.32 -3.62 -0.62
C LYS A 18 9.94 -4.05 0.71
N ARG A 19 9.50 -3.44 1.82
CA ARG A 19 9.99 -3.80 3.15
C ARG A 19 9.30 -5.03 3.72
N THR A 20 8.07 -5.29 3.30
CA THR A 20 7.20 -6.27 3.96
C THR A 20 6.93 -7.52 3.14
N LEU A 21 6.82 -7.42 1.81
CA LEU A 21 6.58 -8.56 0.93
C LEU A 21 7.89 -9.22 0.50
N LYS A 22 7.88 -10.55 0.42
CA LYS A 22 9.06 -11.33 0.00
C LYS A 22 9.20 -11.44 -1.52
N ASN A 23 8.09 -11.42 -2.25
CA ASN A 23 8.08 -11.66 -3.70
C ASN A 23 7.87 -10.37 -4.47
N GLN A 24 8.72 -10.12 -5.47
CA GLN A 24 8.59 -8.94 -6.34
C GLN A 24 7.29 -8.96 -7.15
N THR A 25 6.80 -10.14 -7.55
CA THR A 25 5.54 -10.29 -8.30
C THR A 25 4.33 -9.78 -7.50
N ASP A 26 4.34 -9.98 -6.18
CA ASP A 26 3.26 -9.53 -5.30
C ASP A 26 3.27 -8.00 -5.18
N ILE A 27 4.47 -7.40 -5.14
CA ILE A 27 4.65 -5.94 -5.17
C ILE A 27 4.12 -5.37 -6.48
N ASP A 28 4.48 -5.97 -7.62
CA ASP A 28 4.08 -5.50 -8.94
C ASP A 28 2.55 -5.56 -9.09
N GLU A 29 1.91 -6.66 -8.66
CA GLU A 29 0.46 -6.81 -8.69
C GLU A 29 -0.25 -5.70 -7.89
N LEU A 30 0.21 -5.42 -6.67
CA LEU A 30 -0.42 -4.39 -5.82
C LEU A 30 -0.17 -2.98 -6.36
N MET A 31 0.99 -2.71 -6.96
CA MET A 31 1.29 -1.42 -7.57
C MET A 31 0.51 -1.18 -8.85
N ASP A 32 0.24 -2.22 -9.63
CA ASP A 32 -0.64 -2.12 -10.80
C ASP A 32 -2.07 -1.76 -10.37
N LEU A 33 -2.57 -2.37 -9.29
CA LEU A 33 -3.87 -2.00 -8.72
C LEU A 33 -3.90 -0.57 -8.20
N ALA A 34 -2.83 -0.10 -7.56
CA ALA A 34 -2.71 1.27 -7.09
C ALA A 34 -2.75 2.30 -8.23
N LYS A 35 -2.18 1.93 -9.38
CA LYS A 35 -2.08 2.81 -10.56
C LYS A 35 -3.25 2.69 -11.53
N ALA A 36 -4.10 1.66 -11.38
CA ALA A 36 -5.22 1.39 -12.29
C ALA A 36 -6.26 2.51 -12.34
N ASN A 37 -6.35 3.36 -11.31
CA ASN A 37 -7.23 4.52 -11.29
C ASN A 37 -6.41 5.80 -11.19
N ASP A 38 -6.67 6.76 -12.08
CA ASP A 38 -5.96 8.04 -12.12
C ASP A 38 -6.26 8.92 -10.90
N ASN A 39 -7.43 8.75 -10.28
CA ASN A 39 -7.96 9.65 -9.26
C ASN A 39 -7.84 9.12 -7.82
N SER A 40 -7.58 7.83 -7.62
CA SER A 40 -7.52 7.24 -6.27
C SER A 40 -6.71 5.95 -6.24
N ILE A 41 -6.34 5.50 -5.04
CA ILE A 41 -5.69 4.23 -4.75
C ILE A 41 -6.73 3.34 -4.05
N PRO A 42 -7.08 2.16 -4.57
CA PRO A 42 -8.09 1.30 -3.95
C PRO A 42 -7.52 0.54 -2.73
N MET A 43 -7.16 1.25 -1.65
CA MET A 43 -6.42 0.67 -0.52
C MET A 43 -7.16 -0.46 0.19
N LYS A 44 -8.50 -0.44 0.24
CA LYS A 44 -9.29 -1.59 0.76
C LYS A 44 -9.00 -2.87 -0.02
N GLY A 45 -8.97 -2.79 -1.36
CA GLY A 45 -8.70 -3.94 -2.22
C GLY A 45 -7.24 -4.39 -2.15
N ILE A 46 -6.32 -3.43 -2.11
CA ILE A 46 -4.89 -3.68 -1.93
C ILE A 46 -4.64 -4.36 -0.58
N ARG A 47 -5.24 -3.86 0.50
CA ARG A 47 -5.10 -4.44 1.84
C ARG A 47 -5.60 -5.88 1.90
N HIS A 48 -6.76 -6.15 1.31
CA HIS A 48 -7.30 -7.51 1.26
C HIS A 48 -6.33 -8.49 0.56
N LYS A 49 -5.75 -8.10 -0.57
CA LYS A 49 -4.75 -8.92 -1.28
C LYS A 49 -3.45 -9.05 -0.50
N TYR A 50 -2.93 -7.94 0.01
CA TYR A 50 -1.75 -7.87 0.85
C TYR A 50 -1.84 -8.81 2.06
N ASP A 51 -3.03 -8.95 2.67
CA ASP A 51 -3.26 -9.85 3.81
C ASP A 51 -3.15 -11.34 3.50
N SER A 52 -3.31 -11.72 2.22
CA SER A 52 -3.11 -13.09 1.75
C SER A 52 -1.68 -13.40 1.26
N MET A 53 -0.82 -12.39 1.14
CA MET A 53 0.52 -12.54 0.56
C MET A 53 1.58 -12.93 1.59
N GLU A 54 2.64 -13.59 1.13
CA GLU A 54 3.77 -13.95 1.97
C GLU A 54 4.60 -12.71 2.33
N LYS A 55 4.77 -12.50 3.63
CA LYS A 55 5.37 -11.28 4.17
C LYS A 55 6.19 -11.53 5.43
N ASP A 56 7.13 -10.64 5.66
CA ASP A 56 7.91 -10.59 6.88
C ASP A 56 7.09 -10.00 8.04
N THR A 57 7.63 -10.15 9.26
CA THR A 57 7.02 -9.59 10.46
C THR A 57 6.97 -8.06 10.37
N LEU A 58 5.77 -7.49 10.42
CA LEU A 58 5.57 -6.05 10.33
C LEU A 58 6.17 -5.31 11.53
N THR A 59 6.91 -4.24 11.24
CA THR A 59 7.35 -3.28 12.24
C THR A 59 6.23 -2.33 12.63
N GLU A 60 6.41 -1.54 13.70
CA GLU A 60 5.48 -0.47 14.07
C GLU A 60 5.32 0.55 12.94
N LYS A 61 6.42 0.95 12.30
CA LYS A 61 6.41 1.84 11.14
C LYS A 61 5.59 1.28 9.97
N ASP A 62 5.68 -0.02 9.70
CA ASP A 62 4.91 -0.62 8.60
C ASP A 62 3.40 -0.60 8.90
N ARG A 63 3.02 -0.76 10.17
CA ARG A 63 1.62 -0.63 10.60
C ARG A 63 1.14 0.83 10.48
N ASP A 64 1.96 1.79 10.90
CA ASP A 64 1.65 3.22 10.78
C ASP A 64 1.51 3.66 9.32
N ASP A 65 2.40 3.21 8.44
CA ASP A 65 2.35 3.52 7.00
C ASP A 65 1.08 2.89 6.38
N LEU A 66 0.71 1.64 6.76
CA LEU A 66 -0.54 0.99 6.35
C LEU A 66 -1.78 1.75 6.81
N ASP A 67 -1.83 2.15 8.09
CA ASP A 67 -2.96 2.85 8.67
C ASP A 67 -3.12 4.25 8.06
N THR A 68 -2.01 4.93 7.77
CA THR A 68 -1.99 6.20 7.05
C THR A 68 -2.60 6.04 5.65
N LEU A 69 -2.16 5.04 4.88
CA LEU A 69 -2.70 4.77 3.54
C LEU A 69 -4.20 4.42 3.61
N MET A 70 -4.62 3.62 4.59
CA MET A 70 -6.03 3.27 4.81
C MET A 70 -6.87 4.47 5.23
N HIS A 71 -6.32 5.42 5.99
CA HIS A 71 -7.05 6.63 6.39
C HIS A 71 -7.38 7.52 5.18
N PHE A 72 -6.41 7.72 4.28
CA PHE A 72 -6.56 8.62 3.13
C PHE A 72 -7.25 7.99 1.92
N TYR A 73 -7.03 6.70 1.69
CA TYR A 73 -7.42 6.00 0.46
C TYR A 73 -8.26 4.74 0.71
N GLY A 74 -8.58 4.46 1.98
CA GLY A 74 -9.48 3.39 2.37
C GLY A 74 -10.97 3.76 2.35
N PRO A 75 -11.43 4.98 2.67
CA PRO A 75 -12.85 5.34 2.64
C PRO A 75 -13.51 5.05 1.29
#